data_AF-A0A914RFD9-F1
#
_entry.id   AF-A0A914RFD9-F1
#
_cell.length_a   1.000
_cell.length_b   1.000
_cell.length_c   1.000
_cell.angle_alpha   90.00
_cell.angle_beta   90.00
_cell.angle_gamma   90.00
#
_symmetry.space_group_name_H-M   'P 1'
#
loop_
_entity.id
_entity.type
_entity.pdbx_description
1 polymer ?
#
loop_
_entity_poly.entity_id
_entity_poly.type
_entity_poly.pdbx_seq_one_letter_code
_entity_poly.pdbx_strand_id
1 'polypeptide(L)'
;MHLDSRPALTARVRGDGNCLFRAISFLLTEGDEDQHLAVRAKVVEFEKEHFNYFEQFSIGSDSNFAEHVAAMSAPGKWGTAVELFAVATLLTSDVWTFYGGKWLVYRPRFRVQPDGSMLGS
;
A
#
# COMPACT_ATOMS: atom_id res chain seq x y z
N MET A 1 -16.43 6.14 12.58
CA MET A 1 -15.23 6.99 12.65
C MET A 1 -15.63 8.40 12.28
N HIS A 2 -15.42 9.40 13.14
CA HIS A 2 -15.60 10.80 12.74
C HIS A 2 -14.35 11.22 11.95
N LEU A 3 -14.53 11.79 10.76
CA LEU A 3 -13.43 12.15 9.84
C LEU A 3 -12.47 13.22 10.40
N ASP A 4 -12.83 13.86 11.51
CA ASP A 4 -12.03 14.89 12.18
C ASP A 4 -11.39 14.40 13.50
N SER A 5 -11.63 13.13 13.88
CA SER A 5 -11.04 12.57 15.10
C SER A 5 -9.59 12.15 14.86
N ARG A 6 -8.69 12.45 15.80
CA ARG A 6 -7.31 11.96 15.76
C ARG A 6 -7.26 10.44 16.02
N PRO A 7 -6.21 9.73 15.56
CA PRO A 7 -5.99 8.34 15.92
C PRO A 7 -5.96 8.17 17.45
N ALA A 8 -6.70 7.19 17.97
CA ALA A 8 -6.74 6.89 19.40
C ALA A 8 -5.46 6.20 19.89
N LEU A 9 -4.80 5.43 19.02
CA LEU A 9 -3.57 4.71 19.27
C LEU A 9 -2.59 4.92 18.12
N THR A 10 -1.31 5.01 18.44
CA THR A 10 -0.22 5.18 17.47
C THR A 10 0.99 4.36 17.89
N ALA A 11 1.60 3.66 16.94
CA ALA A 11 2.91 3.02 17.11
C ALA A 11 3.93 3.73 16.20
N ARG A 12 5.21 3.65 16.59
CA ARG A 12 6.32 4.17 15.77
C ARG A 12 6.99 3.03 15.02
N VAL A 13 7.22 3.26 13.73
CA VAL A 13 8.05 2.41 12.86
C VAL A 13 9.34 3.14 12.49
N ARG A 14 10.35 2.41 12.01
CA ARG A 14 11.62 3.01 11.58
C ARG A 14 11.46 3.94 10.37
N GLY A 15 12.06 5.12 10.44
CA GLY A 15 12.03 6.15 9.40
C GLY A 15 13.19 6.06 8.39
N ASP A 16 13.34 4.93 7.71
CA ASP A 16 14.46 4.65 6.79
C ASP A 16 14.07 4.67 5.30
N GLY A 17 12.96 5.33 4.97
CA GLY A 17 12.38 5.35 3.62
C GLY A 17 11.52 4.12 3.28
N ASN A 18 11.48 3.10 4.13
CA ASN A 18 10.55 1.96 4.01
C ASN A 18 9.31 2.10 4.91
N CYS A 19 9.07 3.29 5.48
CA CYS A 19 8.08 3.51 6.54
C CYS A 19 6.67 3.03 6.18
N LEU A 20 6.24 3.15 4.91
CA LEU A 20 4.96 2.61 4.46
C LEU A 20 4.90 1.09 4.64
N PHE A 21 5.87 0.37 4.08
CA PHE A 21 5.91 -1.09 4.13
C PHE A 21 6.17 -1.62 5.54
N ARG A 22 6.93 -0.87 6.37
CA ARG A 22 7.09 -1.16 7.80
C ARG A 22 5.79 -1.01 8.56
N ALA A 23 5.02 0.06 8.31
CA ALA A 23 3.70 0.24 8.92
C ALA A 23 2.73 -0.87 8.51
N ILE A 24 2.73 -1.29 7.24
CA ILE A 24 1.90 -2.41 6.78
C ILE A 24 2.34 -3.73 7.45
N SER A 25 3.65 -4.01 7.47
CA SER A 25 4.20 -5.18 8.18
C SER A 25 3.73 -5.21 9.62
N PHE A 26 3.93 -4.12 10.35
CA PHE A 26 3.53 -3.98 11.75
C PHE A 26 2.03 -4.25 11.96
N LEU A 27 1.17 -3.74 11.06
CA LEU A 27 -0.28 -3.96 11.13
C LEU A 27 -0.65 -5.43 10.89
N LEU A 28 0.00 -6.11 9.95
CA LEU A 28 -0.30 -7.49 9.57
C LEU A 28 0.23 -8.52 10.55
N THR A 29 1.30 -8.20 11.28
CA THR A 29 1.99 -9.11 12.20
C THR A 29 1.73 -8.78 13.68
N GLU A 30 0.83 -7.82 13.95
CA GLU A 30 0.51 -7.34 15.29
C GLU A 30 1.72 -6.82 16.09
N GLY A 31 2.71 -6.23 15.40
CA GLY A 31 3.82 -5.53 16.07
C GLY A 31 5.20 -5.69 15.44
N ASP A 32 5.36 -6.55 14.44
CA ASP A 32 6.64 -6.82 13.78
C ASP A 32 6.78 -6.08 12.44
N GLU A 33 7.72 -5.13 12.39
CA GLU A 33 8.02 -4.36 11.18
C GLU A 33 9.10 -5.00 10.29
N ASP A 34 9.73 -6.10 10.69
CA ASP A 34 10.91 -6.65 10.01
C ASP A 34 10.57 -7.39 8.71
N GLN A 35 9.30 -7.76 8.50
CA GLN A 35 8.83 -8.36 7.24
C GLN A 35 8.56 -7.33 6.12
N HIS A 36 8.92 -6.05 6.33
CA HIS A 36 8.64 -4.97 5.38
C HIS A 36 9.15 -5.21 3.95
N LEU A 37 10.28 -5.90 3.78
CA LEU A 37 10.81 -6.23 2.44
C LEU A 37 9.96 -7.28 1.73
N ALA A 38 9.48 -8.30 2.45
CA ALA A 38 8.59 -9.31 1.90
C ALA A 38 7.23 -8.71 1.54
N VAL A 39 6.68 -7.87 2.43
CA VAL A 39 5.45 -7.10 2.17
C VAL A 39 5.60 -6.26 0.90
N ARG A 40 6.72 -5.53 0.78
CA ARG A 40 7.01 -4.70 -0.38
C ARG A 40 7.09 -5.49 -1.67
N ALA A 41 7.82 -6.61 -1.68
CA ALA A 41 7.91 -7.47 -2.84
C ALA A 41 6.53 -7.98 -3.27
N LYS A 42 5.69 -8.40 -2.31
CA LYS A 42 4.34 -8.90 -2.60
C LYS A 42 3.42 -7.83 -3.17
N VAL A 43 3.47 -6.61 -2.63
CA VAL A 43 2.66 -5.48 -3.12
C VAL A 43 3.07 -5.08 -4.53
N VAL A 44 4.38 -4.95 -4.80
CA VAL A 44 4.89 -4.57 -6.13
C VAL A 44 4.62 -5.66 -7.17
N GLU A 45 4.72 -6.94 -6.79
CA GLU A 45 4.33 -8.07 -7.65
C GLU A 45 2.84 -8.00 -8.01
N PHE A 46 1.98 -7.79 -7.01
CA PHE A 46 0.54 -7.66 -7.19
C PHE A 46 0.16 -6.46 -8.08
N GLU A 47 0.84 -5.32 -7.91
CA GLU A 47 0.68 -4.16 -8.79
C GLU A 47 1.01 -4.49 -10.25
N LYS A 48 2.10 -5.23 -10.48
CA LYS A 48 2.53 -5.64 -11.81
C LYS A 48 1.54 -6.60 -12.46
N GLU A 49 1.02 -7.57 -11.70
CA GLU A 49 0.04 -8.56 -12.19
C GLU A 49 -1.30 -7.91 -12.59
N HIS A 50 -1.68 -6.81 -11.92
CA HIS A 50 -2.96 -6.13 -12.09
C HIS A 50 -2.82 -4.66 -12.52
N PHE A 51 -1.80 -4.37 -13.33
CA PHE A 51 -1.39 -3.00 -13.67
C PHE A 51 -2.53 -2.11 -14.18
N ASN A 52 -3.45 -2.68 -14.96
CA ASN A 52 -4.59 -1.98 -15.57
C ASN A 52 -5.55 -1.36 -14.54
N TYR A 53 -5.53 -1.81 -13.29
CA TYR A 53 -6.32 -1.22 -12.21
C TYR A 53 -5.61 -0.11 -11.45
N PHE A 54 -4.28 -0.06 -11.55
CA PHE A 54 -3.41 0.78 -10.73
C PHE A 54 -2.71 1.91 -11.49
N GLU A 55 -2.50 1.76 -12.80
CA GLU A 55 -1.78 2.73 -13.64
C GLU A 55 -2.36 4.15 -13.56
N GLN A 56 -3.67 4.30 -13.41
CA GLN A 56 -4.35 5.59 -13.27
C GLN A 56 -3.94 6.38 -12.01
N PHE A 57 -3.32 5.72 -11.03
CA PHE A 57 -2.88 6.34 -9.78
C PHE A 57 -1.39 6.69 -9.76
N SER A 58 -0.65 6.28 -10.79
CA SER A 58 0.75 6.68 -11.00
C SER A 58 0.80 8.12 -11.52
N ILE A 59 0.58 9.09 -10.63
CA ILE A 59 0.63 10.52 -10.95
C ILE A 59 2.03 11.06 -10.57
N GLY A 60 2.73 11.70 -11.50
CA GLY A 60 3.83 12.61 -11.16
C GLY A 60 5.23 12.30 -11.70
N SER A 61 5.38 11.39 -12.65
CA SER A 61 6.56 11.42 -13.52
C SER A 61 6.13 11.07 -14.93
N ASP A 62 6.82 11.65 -15.92
CA ASP A 62 6.71 11.35 -17.35
C ASP A 62 7.14 9.91 -17.70
N SER A 63 6.90 9.00 -16.76
CA SER A 63 7.41 7.64 -16.64
C SER A 63 6.21 6.71 -16.66
N ASN A 64 6.22 5.73 -17.56
CA ASN A 64 5.12 4.77 -17.61
C ASN A 64 5.05 3.93 -16.31
N PHE A 65 3.93 3.26 -16.05
CA PHE A 65 3.74 2.40 -14.86
C PHE A 65 4.89 1.41 -14.58
N ALA A 66 5.58 0.92 -15.60
CA ALA A 66 6.75 0.05 -15.45
C ALA A 66 7.94 0.74 -14.78
N GLU A 67 8.14 2.04 -14.98
CA GLU A 67 9.16 2.82 -14.27
C GLU A 67 8.81 2.98 -12.79
N HIS A 68 7.52 3.15 -12.46
CA HIS A 68 7.03 3.11 -11.08
C HIS A 68 7.35 1.76 -10.44
N VAL A 69 7.00 0.65 -11.08
CA VAL A 69 7.29 -0.72 -10.58
C VAL A 69 8.79 -0.95 -10.43
N ALA A 70 9.60 -0.50 -11.39
CA ALA A 70 11.06 -0.61 -11.32
C ALA A 70 11.63 0.18 -10.14
N ALA A 71 11.17 1.42 -9.94
CA ALA A 71 11.59 2.26 -8.83
C ALA A 71 11.13 1.69 -7.47
N MET A 72 9.90 1.17 -7.40
CA MET A 72 9.34 0.60 -6.18
C MET A 72 9.92 -0.77 -5.82
N SER A 73 10.62 -1.41 -6.76
CA SER A 73 11.40 -2.63 -6.47
C SER A 73 12.66 -2.34 -5.62
N ALA A 74 13.20 -1.12 -5.66
CA ALA A 74 14.45 -0.77 -4.96
C ALA A 74 14.19 -0.28 -3.51
N PRO A 75 14.77 -0.91 -2.46
CA PRO A 75 14.47 -0.60 -1.06
C PRO A 75 14.74 0.86 -0.72
N GLY A 76 14.00 1.41 0.25
CA GLY A 76 14.14 2.81 0.68
C GLY A 76 13.44 3.85 -0.20
N LYS A 77 12.85 3.46 -1.34
CA LYS A 77 11.94 4.32 -2.11
C LYS A 77 10.61 4.48 -1.36
N TRP A 78 10.19 5.73 -1.18
CA TRP A 78 8.93 6.08 -0.52
C TRP A 78 7.75 5.57 -1.35
N GLY A 79 6.82 4.90 -0.67
CA GLY A 79 5.56 4.48 -1.27
C GLY A 79 4.64 5.66 -1.59
N THR A 80 3.66 5.38 -2.43
CA THR A 80 2.73 6.35 -3.02
C THR A 80 1.28 5.91 -2.76
N ALA A 81 0.33 6.60 -3.39
CA ALA A 81 -1.06 6.17 -3.38
C ALA A 81 -1.28 4.82 -4.08
N VAL A 82 -0.41 4.44 -5.04
CA VAL A 82 -0.50 3.18 -5.79
C VAL A 82 -0.41 1.99 -4.82
N GLU A 83 0.61 1.98 -3.96
CA GLU A 83 0.81 0.91 -2.96
C GLU A 83 -0.35 0.82 -1.97
N LEU A 84 -0.96 1.94 -1.59
CA LEU A 84 -2.10 1.94 -0.67
C LEU A 84 -3.35 1.33 -1.31
N PHE A 85 -3.62 1.62 -2.59
CA PHE A 85 -4.70 0.96 -3.32
C PHE A 85 -4.42 -0.53 -3.56
N ALA A 86 -3.16 -0.88 -3.84
CA ALA A 86 -2.75 -2.27 -4.02
C ALA A 86 -2.95 -3.07 -2.72
N VAL A 87 -2.47 -2.57 -1.58
CA VAL A 87 -2.65 -3.19 -0.26
C VAL A 87 -4.13 -3.32 0.10
N ALA A 88 -4.92 -2.25 -0.09
CA ALA A 88 -6.36 -2.30 0.17
C ALA A 88 -7.04 -3.41 -0.65
N THR A 89 -6.66 -3.52 -1.91
CA THR A 89 -7.20 -4.53 -2.82
C THR A 89 -6.79 -5.94 -2.42
N LEU A 90 -5.49 -6.16 -2.19
CA LEU A 90 -4.93 -7.46 -1.80
C LEU A 90 -5.53 -7.97 -0.47
N LEU A 91 -5.79 -7.09 0.49
CA LEU A 91 -6.37 -7.43 1.78
C LEU A 91 -7.91 -7.43 1.77
N THR A 92 -8.53 -7.11 0.63
CA THR A 92 -10.00 -6.92 0.51
C THR A 92 -10.59 -5.98 1.58
N SER A 93 -9.81 -4.99 2.02
CA SER A 93 -10.10 -4.14 3.18
C SER A 93 -9.77 -2.68 2.89
N ASP A 94 -10.56 -1.74 3.43
CA ASP A 94 -10.25 -0.31 3.33
C ASP A 94 -8.97 0.01 4.12
N VAL A 95 -8.00 0.66 3.47
CA VAL A 95 -6.81 1.21 4.12
C VAL A 95 -7.04 2.69 4.37
N TRP A 96 -6.79 3.13 5.60
CA TRP A 96 -6.98 4.52 6.02
C TRP A 96 -5.63 5.14 6.40
N THR A 97 -5.31 6.30 5.84
CA THR A 97 -4.17 7.10 6.27
C THR A 97 -4.63 8.38 6.97
N PHE A 98 -3.86 8.84 7.95
CA PHE A 98 -4.11 10.09 8.64
C PHE A 98 -2.95 11.05 8.42
N TYR A 99 -3.19 12.17 7.76
CA TYR A 99 -2.18 13.19 7.48
C TYR A 99 -2.80 14.59 7.50
N GLY A 100 -2.09 15.56 8.08
CA GLY A 100 -2.55 16.95 8.14
C GLY A 100 -3.90 17.14 8.84
N GLY A 101 -4.24 16.27 9.80
CA GLY A 101 -5.52 16.32 10.51
C GLY A 101 -6.70 15.70 9.77
N LYS A 102 -6.46 15.01 8.64
CA LYS A 102 -7.50 14.44 7.79
C LYS A 102 -7.29 12.95 7.59
N TRP A 103 -8.39 12.21 7.58
CA TRP A 103 -8.42 10.82 7.14
C TRP A 103 -8.62 10.74 5.63
N LEU A 104 -7.79 9.93 4.97
CA LEU A 104 -7.95 9.52 3.58
C LEU A 104 -8.20 8.02 3.53
N VAL A 105 -9.10 7.58 2.66
CA VAL A 105 -9.47 6.17 2.50
C VAL A 105 -9.08 5.66 1.12
N TYR A 106 -8.46 4.50 1.10
CA TYR A 106 -8.06 3.74 -0.08
C TYR A 106 -8.87 2.44 -0.06
N ARG A 107 -9.75 2.29 -1.04
CA ARG A 107 -10.68 1.15 -1.12
C ARG A 107 -10.19 0.09 -2.09
N PRO A 108 -10.52 -1.19 -1.87
CA PRO A 108 -10.25 -2.27 -2.83
C PRO A 108 -10.74 -1.91 -4.23
N ARG A 109 -9.91 -2.15 -5.25
CA ARG A 109 -10.25 -1.90 -6.66
C ARG A 109 -11.09 -3.04 -7.26
N PHE A 110 -10.91 -4.24 -6.74
CA PHE A 110 -11.63 -5.46 -7.09
C PHE A 110 -11.57 -6.43 -5.89
N ARG A 111 -12.31 -7.54 -5.97
CA ARG A 111 -12.21 -8.62 -4.98
C ARG A 111 -11.14 -9.61 -5.40
N VAL A 112 -10.32 -10.01 -4.45
CA VAL A 112 -9.33 -11.08 -4.63
C VAL A 112 -9.73 -12.33 -3.85
N GLN A 113 -9.32 -13.48 -4.35
CA GLN A 113 -9.31 -14.74 -3.64
C GLN A 113 -8.13 -14.80 -2.65
N PRO A 114 -8.13 -15.75 -1.70
CA PRO A 114 -7.02 -15.89 -0.74
C PRO A 114 -5.65 -16.15 -1.38
N ASP A 115 -5.62 -16.68 -2.61
CA ASP A 115 -4.40 -16.92 -3.37
C ASP A 115 -3.89 -15.67 -4.13
N GLY A 116 -4.61 -14.54 -4.04
CA GLY A 116 -4.30 -13.30 -4.73
C GLY A 116 -4.95 -13.15 -6.10
N SER A 117 -5.62 -14.18 -6.64
CA SER A 117 -6.28 -14.10 -7.94
C SER A 117 -7.56 -13.27 -7.90
N MET A 118 -7.94 -12.64 -9.02
CA MET A 118 -9.18 -11.86 -9.10
C MET A 118 -10.42 -12.77 -9.03
N LEU A 119 -11.41 -12.36 -8.24
CA LEU A 119 -12.70 -13.04 -8.17
C LEU A 119 -13.63 -12.54 -9.29
N GLY A 120 -13.60 -13.22 -10.44
CA GLY A 120 -14.54 -13.04 -11.54
C GLY A 120 -14.33 -11.77 -12.38
N SER A 121 -13.89 -11.95 -13.62
CA SER A 121 -13.99 -10.98 -14.72
C SER A 121 -15.30 -11.16 -15.49
#